data_AF-A0A224YEB8-F1
#
_entry.id   AF-A0A224YEB8-F1
#
_cell.length_a   1.000
_cell.length_b   1.000
_cell.length_c   1.000
_cell.angle_alpha   90.00
_cell.angle_beta   90.00
_cell.angle_gamma   90.00
#
_symmetry.space_group_name_H-M   'P 1'
#
loop_
_entity.id
_entity.type
_entity.pdbx_description
1 polymer ?
#
loop_
_entity_poly.entity_id
_entity_poly.type
_entity_poly.pdbx_seq_one_letter_code
_entity_poly.pdbx_strand_id
1 'polypeptide(L)'
;MGSPHDETPECPWAEGYLMSYVDGGLKRYRLSRCSEQSIRDVYKKLKPECIQVQTKTNYMEKHKQLPGQTVRALYYCKRVMKKSGGKWFLKNSYDLNRKCKMGCCNRNAGFGSSCWIVPILTGMSCGQGKTCKRGVCGVHDYP
;
A
#
# COMPACT_ATOMS: atom_id res chain seq x y z
N MET A 1 -9.73 -6.48 12.43
CA MET A 1 -9.99 -7.90 12.70
C MET A 1 -9.25 -8.40 13.95
N GLY A 2 -8.97 -7.54 14.94
CA GLY A 2 -8.42 -7.95 16.23
C GLY A 2 -6.97 -8.44 16.27
N SER A 3 -6.23 -8.45 15.16
CA SER A 3 -4.80 -8.81 15.16
C SER A 3 -3.95 -7.74 15.84
N PRO A 4 -3.08 -8.11 16.81
CA PRO A 4 -2.08 -7.20 17.34
C PRO A 4 -0.95 -6.94 16.32
N HIS A 5 -0.02 -6.06 16.69
CA HIS A 5 1.26 -5.90 16.00
C HIS A 5 2.10 -7.19 16.09
N ASP A 6 2.91 -7.45 15.07
CA ASP A 6 3.84 -8.59 15.04
C ASP A 6 5.03 -8.32 15.96
N GLU A 7 4.91 -8.57 17.26
CA GLU A 7 5.95 -8.27 18.27
C GLU A 7 6.45 -9.50 19.04
N THR A 8 5.98 -10.69 18.67
CA THR A 8 6.35 -11.94 19.35
C THR A 8 7.69 -12.48 18.83
N PRO A 9 8.39 -13.32 19.60
CA PRO A 9 9.57 -14.03 19.09
C PRO A 9 9.27 -14.87 17.84
N GLU A 10 8.04 -15.38 17.73
CA GLU A 10 7.58 -16.20 16.60
C GLU A 10 7.35 -15.38 15.32
N CYS A 11 6.84 -14.16 15.47
CA CYS A 11 6.60 -13.18 14.40
C CYS A 11 7.22 -11.84 14.80
N PRO A 12 8.55 -11.70 14.66
CA PRO A 12 9.23 -10.51 15.11
C PRO A 12 8.96 -9.34 14.18
N TRP A 13 8.79 -8.16 14.76
CA TRP A 13 8.43 -6.92 14.04
C TRP A 13 9.43 -6.61 12.92
N ALA A 14 10.71 -6.96 13.11
CA ALA A 14 11.79 -6.74 12.17
C ALA A 14 11.59 -7.45 10.82
N GLU A 15 10.74 -8.49 10.75
CA GLU A 15 10.43 -9.15 9.47
C GLU A 15 9.60 -8.29 8.52
N GLY A 16 8.90 -7.27 9.02
CA GLY A 16 8.23 -6.27 8.19
C GLY A 16 7.02 -6.79 7.41
N TYR A 17 6.24 -7.71 7.99
CA TYR A 17 4.90 -8.06 7.50
C TYR A 17 3.91 -6.89 7.65
N LEU A 18 2.69 -7.03 7.13
CA LEU A 18 1.68 -5.96 7.09
C LEU A 18 1.43 -5.26 8.44
N MET A 19 1.54 -6.00 9.55
CA MET A 19 1.31 -5.47 10.90
C MET A 19 2.56 -4.87 11.57
N SER A 20 3.65 -4.66 10.81
CA SER A 20 4.90 -4.02 11.25
C SER A 20 5.09 -2.62 10.66
N TYR A 21 5.82 -1.76 11.38
CA TYR A 21 6.29 -0.46 10.89
C TYR A 21 7.51 -0.56 9.97
N VAL A 22 8.20 -1.70 9.96
CA VAL A 22 9.37 -1.96 9.11
C VAL A 22 8.90 -2.29 7.69
N ASP A 23 9.56 -1.68 6.71
CA ASP A 23 9.35 -2.04 5.31
C ASP A 23 10.05 -3.37 5.00
N GLY A 24 9.35 -4.48 5.21
CA GLY A 24 9.81 -5.83 4.87
C GLY A 24 9.76 -6.16 3.38
N GLY A 25 9.72 -5.14 2.51
CA GLY A 25 9.59 -5.30 1.06
C GLY A 25 8.29 -5.98 0.69
N LEU A 26 8.36 -7.15 0.07
CA LEU A 26 7.17 -7.90 -0.35
C LEU A 26 6.36 -8.44 0.84
N LYS A 27 6.98 -8.64 2.01
CA LYS A 27 6.30 -9.14 3.21
C LYS A 27 5.25 -8.14 3.72
N ARG A 28 5.46 -6.84 3.55
CA ARG A 28 4.51 -5.78 3.92
C ARG A 28 3.12 -5.94 3.28
N TYR A 29 3.02 -6.67 2.17
CA TYR A 29 1.76 -6.93 1.47
C TYR A 29 1.10 -8.25 1.89
N ARG A 30 1.60 -8.90 2.94
CA ARG A 30 1.12 -10.18 3.47
C ARG A 30 0.97 -10.10 4.99
N LEU A 31 0.05 -10.89 5.51
CA LEU A 31 -0.06 -11.12 6.94
C LEU A 31 1.06 -12.08 7.38
N SER A 32 1.56 -11.91 8.60
CA SER A 32 2.38 -12.93 9.24
C SER A 32 1.52 -14.12 9.64
N ARG A 33 2.14 -15.27 9.96
CA ARG A 33 1.40 -16.42 10.52
C ARG A 33 0.64 -16.06 11.81
N CYS A 34 1.22 -15.22 12.67
CA CYS A 34 0.61 -14.81 13.92
C CYS A 34 -0.62 -13.91 13.67
N SER A 35 -0.51 -12.99 12.71
CA SER A 35 -1.62 -12.14 12.30
C SER A 35 -2.76 -12.96 11.67
N GLU A 36 -2.44 -13.91 10.79
CA GLU A 36 -3.42 -14.82 10.21
C GLU A 36 -4.14 -15.65 11.28
N GLN A 37 -3.39 -16.21 12.23
CA GLN A 37 -3.94 -17.00 13.32
C GLN A 37 -4.86 -16.18 14.21
N SER A 38 -4.43 -14.98 14.61
CA SER A 38 -5.24 -14.07 15.43
C SER A 38 -6.56 -13.70 14.74
N ILE A 39 -6.52 -13.39 13.44
CA ILE A 39 -7.72 -13.10 12.64
C ILE A 39 -8.66 -14.32 12.62
N ARG A 40 -8.13 -15.53 12.41
CA ARG A 40 -8.93 -16.76 12.41
C ARG A 40 -9.58 -17.02 13.76
N ASP A 41 -8.87 -16.79 14.85
CA ASP A 41 -9.38 -17.02 16.21
C ASP A 41 -10.47 -16.03 16.59
N VAL A 42 -10.38 -14.79 16.12
CA VAL A 42 -11.48 -13.82 16.24
C VAL A 42 -12.65 -14.25 15.38
N TYR A 43 -12.42 -14.58 14.11
CA TYR A 43 -13.48 -14.93 13.15
C TYR A 43 -14.31 -16.14 13.62
N LYS A 44 -13.66 -17.20 14.14
CA LYS A 44 -14.34 -18.41 14.65
C LYS A 44 -15.30 -18.15 15.81
N LYS A 45 -15.11 -17.06 16.56
CA LYS A 45 -15.93 -16.70 17.73
C LYS A 45 -17.11 -15.79 17.35
N LEU A 46 -17.16 -15.31 16.11
CA LEU A 46 -18.23 -14.43 15.65
C LEU A 46 -19.51 -15.23 15.40
N LYS A 47 -20.66 -14.61 15.74
CA LYS A 47 -21.97 -15.14 15.36
C LYS A 47 -22.14 -15.13 13.84
N PRO A 48 -22.94 -16.05 13.27
CA PRO A 48 -23.21 -16.09 11.83
C PRO A 48 -23.66 -14.74 11.24
N GLU A 49 -24.49 -14.00 11.98
CA GLU A 49 -24.98 -12.67 11.58
C GLU A 49 -23.87 -11.65 11.31
N CYS A 50 -22.69 -11.78 11.93
CA CYS A 50 -21.55 -10.89 11.76
C CYS A 50 -20.64 -11.26 10.58
N ILE A 51 -20.74 -12.49 10.07
CA ILE A 51 -19.87 -13.02 9.01
C ILE A 51 -20.61 -13.25 7.70
N GLN A 52 -21.94 -13.36 7.74
CA GLN A 52 -22.77 -13.45 6.55
C GLN A 52 -22.86 -12.10 5.84
N VAL A 53 -22.71 -12.13 4.51
CA VAL A 53 -22.84 -10.93 3.68
C VAL A 53 -24.32 -10.56 3.61
N GLN A 54 -24.70 -9.49 4.32
CA GLN A 54 -26.10 -9.03 4.34
C GLN A 54 -26.42 -8.06 3.20
N THR A 55 -25.42 -7.45 2.58
CA THR A 55 -25.62 -6.50 1.48
C THR A 55 -25.89 -7.22 0.16
N LYS A 56 -26.90 -6.76 -0.58
CA LYS A 56 -27.13 -7.15 -1.98
C LYS A 56 -26.27 -6.35 -2.97
N THR A 57 -25.73 -5.23 -2.51
CA THR A 57 -24.96 -4.31 -3.35
C THR A 57 -23.50 -4.74 -3.36
N ASN A 58 -23.00 -5.10 -4.55
CA ASN A 58 -21.58 -5.29 -4.81
C ASN A 58 -20.99 -4.05 -5.48
N TYR A 59 -20.36 -3.17 -4.71
CA TYR A 59 -19.72 -1.96 -5.25
C TYR A 59 -18.56 -2.25 -6.20
N MET A 60 -17.93 -3.43 -6.07
CA MET A 60 -16.82 -3.83 -6.94
C MET A 60 -17.28 -4.25 -8.35
N GLU A 61 -18.57 -4.54 -8.52
CA GLU A 61 -19.14 -4.90 -9.84
C GLU A 61 -19.09 -3.70 -10.80
N LYS A 62 -19.43 -2.51 -10.29
CA LYS A 62 -19.48 -1.26 -11.08
C LYS A 62 -18.15 -0.51 -11.09
N HIS A 63 -17.31 -0.70 -10.07
CA HIS A 63 -16.05 0.03 -9.90
C HIS A 63 -14.86 -0.93 -9.95
N LYS A 64 -14.51 -1.35 -11.17
CA LYS A 64 -13.36 -2.23 -11.44
C LYS A 64 -12.00 -1.52 -11.44
N GLN A 65 -12.02 -0.19 -11.28
CA GLN A 65 -10.80 0.60 -11.33
C GLN A 65 -10.09 0.59 -9.98
N LEU A 66 -8.80 0.27 -10.01
CA LEU A 66 -7.92 0.28 -8.85
C LEU A 66 -7.48 1.71 -8.49
N PRO A 67 -7.07 1.94 -7.22
CA PRO A 67 -6.64 3.27 -6.79
C PRO A 67 -5.54 3.89 -7.67
N GLY A 68 -4.60 3.09 -8.16
CA GLY A 68 -3.52 3.57 -9.03
C GLY A 68 -3.95 3.88 -10.47
N GLN A 69 -5.14 3.44 -10.89
CA GLN A 69 -5.73 3.76 -12.19
C GLN A 69 -6.51 5.08 -12.16
N THR A 70 -7.01 5.49 -10.99
CA THR A 70 -7.82 6.72 -10.83
C THR A 70 -7.04 7.87 -10.21
N VAL A 71 -6.12 7.57 -9.29
CA VAL A 71 -5.37 8.57 -8.54
C VAL A 71 -4.07 8.91 -9.26
N ARG A 72 -3.91 10.18 -9.67
CA ARG A 72 -2.66 10.68 -10.25
C ARG A 72 -1.51 10.67 -9.22
N ALA A 73 -0.32 10.22 -9.62
CA ALA A 73 0.84 10.06 -8.74
C ALA A 73 1.23 11.35 -7.97
N LEU A 74 1.26 12.50 -8.65
CA LEU A 74 1.58 13.77 -7.99
C LEU A 74 0.50 14.20 -6.98
N TYR A 75 -0.77 13.92 -7.27
CA TYR A 75 -1.87 14.18 -6.35
C TYR A 75 -1.77 13.28 -5.12
N TYR A 76 -1.47 11.99 -5.32
CA TYR A 76 -1.20 11.05 -4.23
C TYR A 76 -0.06 11.54 -3.33
N CYS A 77 1.06 11.99 -3.90
CA CYS A 77 2.17 12.57 -3.14
C CYS A 77 1.72 13.73 -2.24
N LYS A 78 1.00 14.71 -2.80
CA LYS A 78 0.51 15.86 -2.03
C LYS A 78 -0.42 15.43 -0.88
N ARG A 79 -1.29 14.45 -1.14
CA ARG A 79 -2.26 13.95 -0.14
C ARG A 79 -1.60 13.17 0.99
N VAL A 80 -0.67 12.27 0.68
CA VAL A 80 0.02 11.47 1.70
C VAL A 80 0.94 12.32 2.57
N MET A 81 1.65 13.27 1.95
CA MET A 81 2.61 14.08 2.70
C MET A 81 1.96 15.10 3.63
N LYS A 82 0.66 15.42 3.45
CA LYS A 82 -0.09 16.42 4.24
C LYS A 82 0.66 17.76 4.40
N LYS A 83 1.52 18.10 3.45
CA LYS A 83 2.38 19.30 3.47
C LYS A 83 1.88 20.28 2.42
N SER A 84 1.60 21.51 2.83
CA SER A 84 1.24 22.63 1.96
C SER A 84 2.48 23.37 1.47
N GLY A 85 2.34 24.12 0.38
CA GLY A 85 3.42 24.95 -0.18
C GLY A 85 4.46 24.18 -1.01
N GLY A 86 5.30 24.96 -1.70
CA GLY A 86 6.41 24.49 -2.53
C GLY A 86 6.00 23.79 -3.83
N LYS A 87 6.96 23.61 -4.73
CA LYS A 87 6.75 22.95 -6.03
C LYS A 87 6.97 21.45 -5.85
N TRP A 88 5.88 20.69 -5.89
CA TRP A 88 5.91 19.23 -5.84
C TRP A 88 6.27 18.63 -7.19
N PHE A 89 7.10 17.60 -7.18
CA PHE A 89 7.43 16.79 -8.35
C PHE A 89 7.73 15.35 -7.94
N LEU A 90 7.65 14.45 -8.91
CA LEU A 90 7.96 13.04 -8.72
C LEU A 90 9.43 12.82 -9.08
N LYS A 91 10.17 12.14 -8.21
CA LYS A 91 11.47 11.57 -8.53
C LYS A 91 11.28 10.09 -8.78
N ASN A 92 11.21 9.74 -10.06
CA ASN A 92 11.14 8.36 -10.52
C ASN A 92 12.57 7.85 -10.71
N SER A 93 12.94 6.79 -10.00
CA SER A 93 14.17 6.05 -10.27
C SER A 93 13.80 4.61 -10.61
N TYR A 94 14.54 4.00 -11.52
CA TYR A 94 14.33 2.61 -11.90
C TYR A 94 14.34 1.68 -10.67
N ASP A 95 15.27 1.91 -9.73
CA ASP A 95 15.42 1.10 -8.52
C ASP A 95 14.27 1.21 -7.53
N LEU A 96 13.64 2.38 -7.43
CA LEU A 96 12.44 2.55 -6.61
C LEU A 96 11.23 1.95 -7.32
N ASN A 97 11.06 2.26 -8.60
CA ASN A 97 9.91 1.85 -9.39
C ASN A 97 9.77 0.33 -9.48
N ARG A 98 10.88 -0.40 -9.66
CA ARG A 98 10.89 -1.88 -9.67
C ARG A 98 10.39 -2.49 -8.35
N LYS A 99 10.51 -1.76 -7.24
CA LYS A 99 10.02 -2.13 -5.90
C LYS A 99 8.65 -1.49 -5.59
N CYS A 100 8.00 -0.91 -6.59
CA CYS A 100 6.76 -0.15 -6.44
C CYS A 100 6.87 0.97 -5.41
N LYS A 101 7.95 1.75 -5.50
CA LYS A 101 8.18 2.96 -4.70
C LYS A 101 8.47 4.13 -5.63
N MET A 102 8.18 5.34 -5.18
CA MET A 102 8.53 6.58 -5.89
C MET A 102 8.95 7.66 -4.89
N GLY A 103 9.76 8.61 -5.36
CA GLY A 103 10.09 9.80 -4.58
C GLY A 103 9.03 10.88 -4.75
N CYS A 104 8.37 11.27 -3.66
CA CYS A 104 7.62 12.52 -3.59
C CYS A 104 8.56 13.62 -3.15
N CYS A 105 8.89 14.55 -4.04
CA CYS A 105 9.81 15.63 -3.73
C CYS A 105 9.09 16.97 -3.68
N ASN A 106 9.51 17.83 -2.76
CA ASN A 106 9.07 19.20 -2.65
C ASN A 106 10.28 20.13 -2.70
N ARG A 107 10.25 21.11 -3.61
CA ARG A 107 11.19 22.22 -3.65
C ARG A 107 10.57 23.45 -3.01
N ASN A 108 11.18 23.91 -1.92
CA ASN A 108 10.87 25.20 -1.30
C ASN A 108 11.81 26.27 -1.85
N ALA A 109 11.31 27.48 -2.09
CA ALA A 109 12.17 28.59 -2.50
C ALA A 109 13.14 28.93 -1.36
N GLY A 110 14.44 29.03 -1.66
CA GLY A 110 15.50 29.33 -0.67
C GLY A 110 16.14 28.11 0.02
N PHE A 111 15.59 26.90 -0.14
CA PHE A 111 16.17 25.66 0.38
C PHE A 111 16.25 24.60 -0.73
N GLY A 112 17.06 23.55 -0.53
CA GLY A 112 17.14 22.41 -1.44
C GLY A 112 15.81 21.65 -1.59
N SER A 113 15.82 20.58 -2.39
CA SER A 113 14.64 19.70 -2.52
C SER A 113 14.64 18.62 -1.43
N SER A 114 13.53 18.49 -0.71
CA SER A 114 13.29 17.38 0.22
C SER A 114 12.47 16.30 -0.47
N CYS A 115 12.87 15.04 -0.32
CA CYS A 115 12.21 13.90 -0.96
C CYS A 115 11.85 12.84 0.06
N TRP A 116 10.67 12.26 -0.10
CA TRP A 116 10.17 11.14 0.70
C TRP A 116 9.83 9.96 -0.20
N ILE A 117 10.24 8.77 0.21
CA ILE A 117 9.91 7.54 -0.53
C ILE A 117 8.52 7.09 -0.07
N VAL A 118 7.60 6.92 -1.02
CA VAL A 118 6.25 6.41 -0.79
C VAL A 118 5.98 5.20 -1.68
N PRO A 119 5.05 4.31 -1.29
CA PRO A 119 4.62 3.24 -2.17
C PRO A 119 3.86 3.78 -3.40
N ILE A 120 4.08 3.15 -4.56
CA ILE A 120 3.26 3.32 -5.76
C ILE A 120 1.99 2.50 -5.57
N LEU A 121 0.83 3.11 -5.85
CA LEU A 121 -0.47 2.46 -5.69
C LEU A 121 -0.64 1.29 -6.67
N THR A 122 -1.41 0.27 -6.26
CA THR A 122 -1.80 -0.83 -7.15
C THR A 122 -2.54 -0.28 -8.38
N GLY A 123 -2.10 -0.66 -9.58
CA GLY A 123 -2.65 -0.16 -10.85
C GLY A 123 -1.93 1.07 -11.41
N MET A 124 -1.08 1.73 -10.63
CA MET A 124 -0.32 2.90 -11.09
C MET A 124 0.91 2.45 -11.87
N SER A 125 1.29 3.21 -12.89
CA SER A 125 2.47 2.92 -13.71
C SER A 125 3.74 2.93 -12.87
N CYS A 126 4.58 1.91 -13.09
CA CYS A 126 5.94 1.80 -12.54
C CYS A 126 7.00 1.78 -13.64
N GLY A 127 6.62 2.12 -14.88
CA GLY A 127 7.48 2.04 -16.05
C GLY A 127 6.68 1.79 -17.31
N GLN A 128 7.39 1.66 -18.43
CA GLN A 128 6.79 1.49 -19.74
C GLN A 128 5.94 0.22 -19.80
N GLY A 129 4.62 0.38 -19.97
CA GLY A 129 3.65 -0.71 -20.04
C GLY A 129 3.47 -1.53 -18.75
N LYS A 130 4.11 -1.13 -17.64
CA LYS A 130 4.09 -1.88 -16.38
C LYS A 130 3.39 -1.10 -15.28
N THR A 131 2.74 -1.83 -14.39
CA THR A 131 1.99 -1.30 -13.26
C THR A 131 2.39 -2.02 -11.97
N CYS A 132 2.04 -1.42 -10.84
CA CYS A 132 2.29 -2.00 -9.54
C CYS A 132 1.15 -2.92 -9.07
N LYS A 133 1.50 -4.05 -8.48
CA LYS A 133 0.56 -4.95 -7.79
C LYS A 133 1.27 -5.59 -6.61
N ARG A 134 0.83 -5.29 -5.38
CA ARG A 134 1.38 -5.85 -4.12
C ARG A 134 2.93 -5.81 -4.06
N GLY A 135 3.51 -4.66 -4.39
CA GLY A 135 4.97 -4.45 -4.35
C GLY A 135 5.74 -4.90 -5.58
N VAL A 136 5.07 -5.53 -6.57
CA VAL A 136 5.71 -6.03 -7.80
C VAL A 136 5.37 -5.13 -8.98
N CYS A 137 6.40 -4.62 -9.65
CA CYS A 137 6.28 -3.90 -10.91
C CYS A 137 6.31 -4.90 -12.08
N GLY A 138 5.24 -4.95 -12.88
CA GLY A 138 5.12 -5.93 -13.96
C GLY A 138 3.95 -5.64 -14.89
N VAL A 139 3.76 -6.51 -15.88
CA VAL A 139 2.52 -6.56 -16.66
C VAL A 139 1.53 -7.37 -15.84
N HIS A 140 0.39 -6.75 -15.47
CA HIS A 140 -0.60 -7.37 -14.62
C HIS A 140 -1.97 -7.30 -15.26
N ASP A 141 -2.69 -8.41 -15.17
CA ASP A 141 -4.11 -8.42 -15.47
C ASP A 141 -4.91 -7.92 -14.26
N TYR A 142 -5.93 -7.13 -14.57
CA TYR A 142 -6.89 -6.58 -13.64
C TYR A 142 -8.31 -7.05 -14.01
N PRO A 143 -9.15 -7.35 -13.02
CA PRO A 143 -10.51 -7.88 -13.22
C PRO A 143 -11.53 -6.85 -13.77
#